data_AF-A0A424YUF1-F1
#
_entry.id   AF-A0A424YUF1-F1
#
_cell.length_a   1.000
_cell.length_b   1.000
_cell.length_c   1.000
_cell.angle_alpha   90.00
_cell.angle_beta   90.00
_cell.angle_gamma   90.00
#
_symmetry.space_group_name_H-M   'P 1'
#
loop_
_entity.id
_entity.type
_entity.pdbx_description
1 polymer ?
#
loop_
_entity_poly.entity_id
_entity_poly.type
_entity_poly.pdbx_seq_one_letter_code
_entity_poly.pdbx_strand_id
1 'polypeptide(L)'
;DKGDLGAHAHGFVKSSYKSGLNPTEYFFHAIGGREGLVDTAVRTSQSGYLQRRLVNALQDLEVQYDRTVRETRGVIVQFKYGEDGIDSTKSDYGEPEFVHKVVKSVTGKEVV
;
A
#
# COMPACT_ATOMS: atom_id res chain seq x y z
N ASP A 1 -22.47 -35.71 -12.82
CA ASP A 1 -23.94 -35.84 -12.76
C ASP A 1 -24.62 -34.55 -12.33
N LYS A 2 -25.93 -34.44 -12.53
CA LYS A 2 -26.69 -33.30 -11.98
C LYS A 2 -26.56 -33.31 -10.45
N GLY A 3 -26.00 -32.25 -9.88
CA GLY A 3 -25.72 -32.16 -8.44
C GLY A 3 -24.35 -32.68 -7.99
N ASP A 4 -23.43 -32.91 -8.91
CA ASP A 4 -22.05 -33.27 -8.58
C ASP A 4 -21.32 -32.10 -7.89
N LEU A 5 -20.82 -32.35 -6.68
CA LEU A 5 -20.06 -31.40 -5.85
C LEU A 5 -18.54 -31.60 -5.92
N GLY A 6 -18.06 -32.42 -6.86
CA GLY A 6 -16.64 -32.69 -7.05
C GLY A 6 -15.84 -31.45 -7.49
N ALA A 7 -14.53 -31.48 -7.21
CA ALA A 7 -13.63 -30.36 -7.50
C ALA A 7 -13.69 -29.88 -8.98
N HIS A 8 -13.75 -30.81 -9.93
CA HIS A 8 -13.85 -30.49 -11.36
C HIS A 8 -15.20 -29.86 -11.73
N ALA A 9 -16.29 -30.24 -11.06
CA ALA A 9 -17.62 -29.65 -11.27
C ALA A 9 -17.71 -28.21 -10.72
N HIS A 10 -16.90 -27.88 -9.70
CA HIS A 10 -16.84 -26.56 -9.07
C HIS A 10 -15.65 -25.69 -9.50
N GLY A 11 -15.06 -25.98 -10.66
CA GLY A 11 -14.09 -25.07 -11.29
C GLY A 11 -12.66 -25.17 -10.77
N PHE A 12 -12.28 -26.31 -10.18
CA PHE A 12 -10.87 -26.58 -9.91
C PHE A 12 -10.13 -26.94 -11.21
N VAL A 13 -9.19 -26.09 -11.60
CA VAL A 13 -8.29 -26.31 -12.75
C VAL A 13 -7.05 -27.07 -12.26
N LYS A 14 -6.87 -28.30 -12.73
CA LYS A 14 -5.72 -29.14 -12.38
C LYS A 14 -4.57 -28.98 -13.38
N SER A 15 -4.89 -28.70 -14.64
CA SER A 15 -3.91 -28.60 -15.71
C SER A 15 -3.10 -27.31 -15.63
N SER A 16 -1.81 -27.38 -15.95
CA SER A 16 -0.95 -26.20 -16.05
C SER A 16 -1.08 -25.51 -17.41
N TYR A 17 -0.73 -24.23 -17.50
CA TYR A 17 -0.69 -23.52 -18.80
C TYR A 17 0.25 -24.19 -19.82
N LYS A 18 1.32 -24.84 -19.35
CA LYS A 18 2.28 -25.54 -20.23
C LYS A 18 1.68 -26.80 -20.86
N SER A 19 0.89 -27.54 -20.10
CA SER A 19 0.21 -28.75 -20.57
C SER A 19 -1.04 -28.46 -21.39
N GLY A 20 -1.55 -27.22 -21.34
CA GLY A 20 -2.82 -26.82 -21.92
C GLY A 20 -3.99 -27.03 -20.95
N LEU A 21 -5.09 -26.33 -21.21
CA LEU A 21 -6.31 -26.38 -20.40
C LEU A 21 -7.40 -27.14 -21.16
N ASN A 22 -8.16 -27.97 -20.46
CA ASN A 22 -9.38 -28.56 -21.02
C ASN A 22 -10.43 -27.46 -21.30
N PRO A 23 -11.39 -27.66 -22.23
CA PRO A 23 -12.40 -26.65 -22.53
C PRO A 23 -13.17 -26.12 -21.31
N THR A 24 -13.51 -27.01 -20.37
CA THR A 24 -14.18 -26.65 -19.12
C THR A 24 -13.27 -25.86 -18.18
N GLU A 25 -12.00 -26.25 -18.06
CA GLU A 25 -10.99 -25.54 -17.26
C GLU A 25 -10.72 -24.12 -17.82
N TYR A 26 -10.64 -23.98 -19.14
CA TYR A 26 -10.51 -22.69 -19.80
C TYR A 26 -11.71 -21.78 -19.53
N PHE A 27 -12.93 -22.33 -19.56
CA PHE A 27 -14.14 -21.58 -19.24
C PHE A 27 -14.16 -21.10 -17.78
N PHE A 28 -13.85 -21.98 -16.81
CA PHE A 28 -13.74 -21.58 -15.41
C PHE A 28 -12.62 -20.56 -15.18
N HIS A 29 -11.49 -20.71 -15.87
CA HIS A 29 -10.40 -19.77 -15.81
C HIS A 29 -10.80 -18.37 -16.31
N ALA A 30 -11.57 -18.29 -17.40
CA ALA A 30 -12.09 -17.03 -17.93
C ALA A 30 -13.05 -16.33 -16.95
N ILE A 31 -13.86 -17.09 -16.22
CA ILE A 31 -14.75 -16.56 -15.17
C ILE A 31 -13.92 -15.90 -14.05
N GLY A 32 -12.92 -16.60 -13.53
CA GLY A 32 -12.03 -16.06 -12.49
C GLY A 32 -11.19 -14.87 -12.98
N GLY A 33 -10.71 -14.91 -14.22
CA GLY A 33 -9.95 -13.80 -14.82
C GLY A 33 -10.75 -12.50 -14.92
N ARG A 34 -12.07 -12.58 -15.09
CA ARG A 34 -12.95 -11.40 -15.13
C ARG A 34 -12.99 -10.66 -13.80
N GLU A 35 -12.92 -11.38 -12.68
CA GLU A 35 -12.92 -10.75 -11.35
C GLU A 35 -11.75 -9.79 -11.19
N GLY A 36 -10.54 -10.21 -11.58
CA GLY A 36 -9.34 -9.36 -11.52
C GLY A 36 -9.46 -8.08 -12.36
N LEU A 37 -10.02 -8.19 -13.58
CA LEU A 37 -10.27 -7.03 -14.44
C LEU A 37 -11.28 -6.06 -13.82
N VAL A 38 -12.36 -6.58 -13.26
CA VAL A 38 -13.42 -5.77 -12.64
C VAL A 38 -12.92 -5.11 -11.35
N ASP A 39 -12.24 -5.84 -10.47
CA ASP A 39 -11.72 -5.29 -9.21
C ASP A 39 -10.72 -4.17 -9.45
N THR A 40 -9.78 -4.39 -10.37
CA THR A 40 -8.77 -3.39 -10.74
C THR A 40 -9.43 -2.13 -11.30
N ALA A 41 -10.46 -2.28 -12.15
CA ALA A 41 -11.19 -1.17 -12.73
C ALA A 41 -11.97 -0.37 -11.67
N VAL A 42 -12.58 -1.02 -10.69
CA VAL A 42 -13.40 -0.36 -9.67
C VAL A 42 -12.53 0.35 -8.62
N ARG A 43 -11.43 -0.27 -8.20
CA ARG A 43 -10.58 0.21 -7.10
C ARG A 43 -10.02 1.62 -7.31
N THR A 44 -9.73 1.97 -8.57
CA THR A 44 -9.18 3.28 -8.96
C THR A 44 -10.10 4.44 -8.59
N SER A 45 -11.41 4.27 -8.78
CA SER A 45 -12.38 5.34 -8.53
C SER A 45 -12.47 5.70 -7.03
N GLN A 46 -12.46 4.68 -6.17
CA GLN A 46 -12.55 4.85 -4.72
C GLN A 46 -11.25 5.40 -4.14
N SER A 47 -10.09 4.85 -4.54
CA SER A 47 -8.80 5.33 -4.06
C SER A 47 -8.54 6.78 -4.48
N GLY A 48 -8.82 7.12 -5.74
CA GLY A 48 -8.66 8.49 -6.25
C GLY A 48 -9.59 9.49 -5.56
N TYR A 49 -10.85 9.11 -5.30
CA TYR A 49 -11.78 10.00 -4.60
C TYR A 49 -11.38 10.24 -3.14
N LEU A 50 -10.95 9.19 -2.43
CA LEU A 50 -10.40 9.31 -1.08
C LEU A 50 -9.19 10.23 -1.06
N GLN A 51 -8.24 10.01 -1.96
CA GLN A 51 -7.05 10.86 -2.09
C GLN A 51 -7.43 12.32 -2.32
N ARG A 52 -8.33 12.61 -3.28
CA ARG A 52 -8.76 13.99 -3.57
C ARG A 52 -9.38 14.66 -2.34
N ARG A 53 -10.20 13.94 -1.57
CA ARG A 53 -10.80 14.46 -0.34
C ARG A 53 -9.76 14.80 0.72
N LEU A 54 -8.78 13.92 0.91
CA LEU A 54 -7.70 14.13 1.89
C LEU A 54 -6.77 15.26 1.47
N VAL A 55 -6.38 15.33 0.19
CA VAL A 55 -5.54 16.42 -0.34
C VAL A 55 -6.22 17.77 -0.12
N ASN A 56 -7.48 17.90 -0.51
CA ASN A 56 -8.22 19.16 -0.32
C ASN A 56 -8.42 19.54 1.16
N ALA A 57 -8.42 18.56 2.08
CA ALA A 57 -8.58 18.82 3.50
C ALA A 57 -7.26 19.20 4.21
N LEU A 58 -6.11 18.75 3.68
CA LEU A 58 -4.80 18.88 4.34
C LEU A 58 -3.84 19.84 3.63
N GLN A 59 -4.18 20.34 2.44
CA GLN A 59 -3.32 21.22 1.63
C GLN A 59 -2.91 22.53 2.33
N ASP A 60 -3.70 22.99 3.29
CA ASP A 60 -3.49 24.26 4.00
C ASP A 60 -2.58 24.10 5.24
N LEU A 61 -2.15 22.88 5.55
CA LEU A 61 -1.27 22.60 6.67
C LEU A 61 0.19 22.86 6.31
N GLU A 62 0.89 23.64 7.13
CA GLU A 62 2.31 23.91 6.97
C GLU A 62 3.10 23.80 8.28
N VAL A 63 4.39 23.50 8.17
CA VAL A 63 5.33 23.46 9.30
C VAL A 63 5.92 24.86 9.49
N GLN A 64 5.69 25.45 10.65
CA GLN A 64 6.24 26.76 11.02
C GLN A 64 7.68 26.66 11.53
N TYR A 65 8.37 27.80 11.64
CA TYR A 65 9.76 27.86 12.12
C TYR A 65 9.98 27.27 13.53
N ASP A 66 8.94 27.25 14.36
CA ASP A 66 8.97 26.64 15.70
C ASP A 66 8.71 25.11 15.69
N ARG A 67 8.63 24.51 14.49
CA ARG A 67 8.36 23.09 14.24
C ARG A 67 6.94 22.62 14.60
N THR A 68 6.02 23.55 14.82
CA THR A 68 4.58 23.25 14.95
C THR A 68 3.93 23.13 13.57
N VAL A 69 2.90 22.29 13.44
CA VAL A 69 2.06 22.21 12.23
C VAL A 69 0.83 23.06 12.45
N ARG A 70 0.58 24.02 11.56
CA ARG A 70 -0.54 24.97 11.67
C ARG A 70 -1.33 25.05 10.38
N GLU A 71 -2.63 25.31 10.52
CA GLU A 71 -3.52 25.72 9.42
C GLU A 71 -3.35 27.22 9.14
N THR A 72 -3.84 27.71 8.00
CA THR A 72 -3.77 29.12 7.58
C THR A 72 -4.32 30.11 8.60
N ARG A 73 -5.30 29.72 9.43
CA ARG A 73 -5.87 30.57 10.50
C ARG A 73 -4.99 30.66 11.76
N GLY A 74 -3.83 29.99 11.77
CA GLY A 74 -2.92 29.95 12.91
C GLY A 74 -3.30 28.93 13.99
N VAL A 75 -4.30 28.07 13.74
CA VAL A 75 -4.68 26.98 14.65
C VAL A 75 -3.59 25.91 14.62
N ILE A 76 -3.06 25.57 15.80
CA ILE A 76 -2.05 24.52 15.95
C ILE A 76 -2.74 23.16 15.87
N VAL A 77 -2.32 22.34 14.90
CA VAL A 77 -2.80 20.96 14.69
C VAL A 77 -1.85 19.95 15.34
N GLN A 78 -0.54 20.17 15.26
CA GLN A 78 0.48 19.39 15.97
C GLN A 78 1.49 20.33 16.63
N PHE A 79 1.81 20.08 17.90
CA PHE A 79 2.84 20.85 18.63
C PHE A 79 4.26 20.56 18.14
N LYS A 80 4.48 19.38 17.57
CA LYS A 80 5.75 18.96 16.98
C LYS A 80 5.44 18.10 15.77
N TYR A 81 5.92 18.50 14.60
CA TYR A 81 5.72 17.74 13.35
C TYR A 81 6.14 16.28 13.53
N GLY A 82 5.23 15.34 13.25
CA GLY A 82 5.54 13.90 13.32
C GLY A 82 5.92 13.37 14.70
N GLU A 83 5.68 14.13 15.78
CA GLU A 83 6.12 13.85 17.17
C GLU A 83 7.65 13.86 17.39
N ASP A 84 8.46 13.56 16.39
CA ASP A 84 9.93 13.54 16.43
C ASP A 84 10.57 14.77 15.76
N GLY A 85 9.85 15.46 14.88
CA GLY A 85 10.33 16.59 14.09
C GLY A 85 11.14 16.18 12.86
N ILE A 86 11.08 14.92 12.44
CA ILE A 86 11.91 14.35 11.37
C ILE A 86 11.07 14.20 10.11
N ASP A 87 11.62 14.70 9.00
CA ASP A 87 11.05 14.50 7.67
C ASP A 87 11.22 13.04 7.25
N SER A 88 10.12 12.35 6.97
CA SER A 88 10.10 10.94 6.57
C SER A 88 10.98 10.66 5.35
N THR A 89 11.15 11.64 4.44
CA THR A 89 12.02 11.49 3.26
C THR A 89 13.52 11.53 3.60
N LYS A 90 13.87 12.08 4.78
CA LYS A 90 15.24 12.18 5.29
C LYS A 90 15.54 11.17 6.39
N SER A 91 14.50 10.47 6.88
CA SER A 91 14.62 9.38 7.86
C SER A 91 15.22 8.13 7.22
N ASP A 92 15.81 7.25 8.04
CA ASP A 92 16.24 5.93 7.59
C ASP A 92 15.10 4.94 7.82
N TYR A 93 14.23 4.78 6.81
CA TYR A 93 13.06 3.90 6.86
C TYR A 93 12.09 4.16 8.03
N GLY A 94 11.96 5.43 8.47
CA GLY A 94 11.07 5.81 9.57
C GLY A 94 11.69 5.68 10.95
N GLU A 95 12.95 5.25 11.06
CA GLU A 95 13.67 5.26 12.33
C GLU A 95 14.28 6.65 12.59
N PRO A 96 14.01 7.26 13.76
CA PRO A 96 14.53 8.57 14.11
C PRO A 96 16.03 8.55 14.43
N GLU A 97 16.57 7.37 14.79
CA GLU A 97 17.91 7.23 15.33
C GLU A 97 18.84 6.46 14.39
N PHE A 98 19.76 7.20 13.77
CA PHE A 98 20.76 6.68 12.82
C PHE A 98 21.96 6.00 13.51
N VAL A 99 21.88 5.69 14.81
CA VAL A 99 23.04 5.38 15.65
C VAL A 99 23.83 4.18 15.11
N HIS A 100 23.17 3.06 14.79
CA HIS A 100 23.87 1.87 14.28
C HIS A 100 24.57 2.12 12.94
N LYS A 101 23.99 2.95 12.06
CA LYS A 101 24.56 3.25 10.74
C LYS A 101 25.68 4.28 10.82
N VAL A 102 25.57 5.29 11.71
CA VAL A 102 26.69 6.17 12.04
C VAL A 102 27.84 5.34 12.58
N VAL A 103 27.59 4.51 13.59
CA VAL A 103 28.63 3.71 14.24
C VAL A 103 29.28 2.77 13.23
N LYS A 104 28.50 2.10 12.37
CA LYS A 104 29.04 1.28 11.27
C LYS A 104 29.89 2.10 10.30
N SER A 105 29.44 3.30 9.92
CA SER A 105 30.17 4.17 8.98
C SER A 105 31.49 4.69 9.56
N VAL A 106 31.54 4.98 10.85
CA VAL A 106 32.73 5.53 11.54
C VAL A 106 33.70 4.45 12.00
N THR A 107 33.18 3.32 12.51
CA THR A 107 34.02 2.28 13.14
C THR A 107 34.31 1.10 12.22
N GLY A 108 33.59 0.95 11.10
CA GLY A 108 33.70 -0.19 10.19
C GLY A 108 33.27 -1.53 10.80
N LYS A 109 32.78 -1.54 12.03
CA LYS A 109 32.31 -2.73 12.73
C LYS A 109 30.78 -2.72 12.80
N GLU A 110 30.18 -3.87 12.53
CA GLU A 110 28.77 -4.07 12.88
C GLU A 110 28.66 -4.19 14.40
N VAL A 111 27.92 -3.26 14.99
CA VAL A 111 27.52 -3.34 16.39
C VAL A 111 26.22 -4.13 16.41
N VAL A 112 26.33 -5.35 16.94
CA VAL A 112 25.21 -6.27 17.23
C VAL A 112 24.38 -5.71 18.36
#